data_AF-A0A4Z0ZW45-F1
#
_entry.id   AF-A0A4Z0ZW45-F1
#
_cell.length_a   1.000
_cell.length_b   1.000
_cell.length_c   1.000
_cell.angle_alpha   90.00
_cell.angle_beta   90.00
_cell.angle_gamma   90.00
#
_symmetry.space_group_name_H-M   'P 1'
#
loop_
_entity.id
_entity.type
_entity.pdbx_description
1 polymer ?
#
loop_
_entity_poly.entity_id
_entity_poly.type
_entity_poly.pdbx_seq_one_letter_code
_entity_poly.pdbx_strand_id
1 'polypeptide(L)'
;MIRYVVLFILSSVLGFGFTSCNESKEIQAEEAFESHPIEVSVKKNTLGKYSLELYLPKDFGFQIEAPHRIFLSGTEGLKVTSADLKLTGPTHPKKPEYFEYVKPLTFQVEGKGKLQMEGKLFYCNFVKNICIPAKISKSFVI
;
A
#
# COMPACT_ATOMS: atom_id res chain seq x y z
N MET A 1 13.29 22.69 64.05
CA MET A 1 14.66 23.13 63.71
C MET A 1 15.48 21.92 63.28
N ILE A 2 16.28 22.08 62.21
CA ILE A 2 17.52 21.34 61.88
C ILE A 2 17.30 19.87 61.46
N ARG A 3 17.27 19.50 60.15
CA ARG A 3 18.33 19.42 59.11
C ARG A 3 19.56 18.58 59.48
N TYR A 4 20.06 17.89 58.44
CA TYR A 4 21.32 17.18 58.22
C TYR A 4 21.21 15.63 58.20
N VAL A 5 21.26 14.92 57.05
CA VAL A 5 22.22 14.86 55.92
C VAL A 5 23.28 13.75 56.14
N VAL A 6 23.09 12.66 55.38
CA VAL A 6 24.07 11.96 54.53
C VAL A 6 25.22 11.16 55.21
N LEU A 7 25.33 9.86 54.92
CA LEU A 7 26.32 9.29 53.97
C LEU A 7 26.22 7.75 53.90
N PHE A 8 26.10 7.23 52.66
CA PHE A 8 26.74 6.06 52.01
C PHE A 8 26.79 4.70 52.77
N ILE A 9 26.63 3.54 52.13
CA ILE A 9 27.64 2.92 51.25
C ILE A 9 27.01 1.76 50.44
N LEU A 10 27.39 1.73 49.16
CA LEU A 10 27.53 0.63 48.19
C LEU A 10 26.96 -0.76 48.51
N SER A 11 26.19 -1.27 47.54
CA SER A 11 26.47 -2.60 46.97
C SER A 11 25.92 -2.68 45.54
N SER A 12 26.87 -2.68 44.61
CA SER A 12 26.75 -3.01 43.21
C SER A 12 26.51 -4.52 43.00
N VAL A 13 26.19 -4.88 41.75
CA VAL A 13 26.46 -6.16 41.05
C VAL A 13 25.21 -7.01 40.66
N LEU A 14 24.83 -6.81 39.38
CA LEU A 14 24.49 -7.79 38.33
C LEU A 14 23.19 -8.62 38.41
N GLY A 15 22.44 -8.62 37.29
CA GLY A 15 21.44 -9.65 37.02
C GLY A 15 20.50 -9.38 35.84
N PHE A 16 21.03 -9.46 34.61
CA PHE A 16 20.41 -9.87 33.34
C PHE A 16 18.88 -9.84 33.16
N GLY A 17 18.44 -9.09 32.14
CA GLY A 17 17.09 -9.21 31.57
C GLY A 17 16.82 -8.32 30.37
N PHE A 18 17.77 -8.15 29.44
CA PHE A 18 17.46 -7.52 28.15
C PHE A 18 16.76 -8.55 27.27
N THR A 19 15.44 -8.37 27.12
CA THR A 19 14.61 -9.17 26.23
C THR A 19 15.06 -8.91 24.79
N SER A 20 15.55 -9.98 24.19
CA SER A 20 16.01 -10.09 22.81
C SER A 20 14.89 -9.86 21.78
N CYS A 21 15.27 -9.21 20.68
CA CYS A 21 14.74 -9.38 19.32
C CYS A 21 13.25 -9.10 19.02
N ASN A 22 12.98 -7.92 18.46
CA ASN A 22 12.69 -7.81 17.03
C ASN A 22 12.67 -6.33 16.63
N GLU A 23 13.86 -5.80 16.32
CA GLU A 23 13.95 -4.60 15.51
C GLU A 23 13.68 -5.04 14.06
N SER A 24 12.41 -5.04 13.67
CA SER A 24 12.01 -5.11 12.27
C SER A 24 12.64 -3.91 11.59
N LYS A 25 13.80 -4.14 10.99
CA LYS A 25 14.48 -3.23 10.08
C LYS A 25 13.58 -3.11 8.86
N GLU A 26 12.60 -2.22 8.96
CA GLU A 26 11.83 -1.73 7.82
C GLU A 26 12.85 -1.00 6.95
N ILE A 27 13.44 -1.72 6.00
CA ILE A 27 14.25 -1.13 4.94
C ILE A 27 13.25 -0.35 4.08
N GLN A 28 13.00 0.91 4.48
CA GLN A 28 12.49 1.94 3.60
C GLN A 28 13.58 2.24 2.58
N ALA A 29 13.66 1.38 1.57
CA ALA A 29 14.20 1.78 0.28
C ALA A 29 13.11 2.63 -0.40
N GLU A 30 12.96 3.88 0.05
CA GLU A 30 12.31 4.92 -0.73
C GLU A 30 13.25 5.31 -1.88
N GLU A 31 13.45 4.40 -2.83
CA GLU A 31 13.74 4.82 -4.19
C GLU A 31 12.43 5.36 -4.75
N ALA A 32 12.19 6.66 -4.51
CA ALA A 32 11.11 7.40 -5.13
C ALA A 32 11.39 7.45 -6.65
N PHE A 33 10.99 6.39 -7.36
CA PHE A 33 10.93 6.40 -8.81
C PHE A 33 10.01 7.56 -9.23
N GLU A 34 10.58 8.53 -9.94
CA GLU A 34 9.92 9.77 -10.38
C GLU A 34 8.65 9.51 -11.22
N SER A 35 8.52 8.30 -11.79
CA SER A 35 7.24 7.73 -12.21
C SER A 35 7.26 6.22 -12.04
N HIS A 36 6.27 5.66 -11.35
CA HIS A 36 6.03 4.22 -11.33
C HIS A 36 5.33 3.79 -12.64
N PRO A 37 5.55 2.56 -13.13
CA PRO A 37 4.98 2.10 -14.40
C PRO A 37 3.49 1.74 -14.31
N ILE A 38 2.89 1.84 -13.13
CA ILE A 38 1.48 1.49 -12.93
C ILE A 38 0.58 2.53 -13.60
N GLU A 39 -0.16 2.08 -14.60
CA GLU A 39 -1.21 2.84 -15.25
C GLU A 39 -2.55 2.54 -14.58
N VAL A 40 -3.34 3.60 -14.38
CA VAL A 40 -4.64 3.52 -13.71
C VAL A 40 -5.68 4.14 -14.62
N SER A 41 -6.76 3.41 -14.90
CA SER A 41 -7.90 3.92 -15.64
C SER A 41 -9.20 3.66 -14.89
N VAL A 42 -10.19 4.53 -15.12
CA VAL A 42 -11.54 4.37 -14.57
C VAL A 42 -12.51 4.22 -15.73
N LYS A 43 -13.31 3.16 -15.69
CA LYS A 43 -14.31 2.82 -16.70
C LYS A 43 -15.70 2.85 -16.09
N LYS A 44 -16.64 3.49 -16.80
CA LYS A 44 -18.05 3.46 -16.42
C LYS A 44 -18.68 2.16 -16.94
N ASN A 45 -19.29 1.39 -16.04
CA ASN A 45 -19.97 0.15 -16.42
C ASN A 45 -21.47 0.39 -16.62
N THR A 46 -22.13 0.86 -15.56
CA THR A 46 -23.57 1.17 -15.53
C THR A 46 -23.80 2.43 -14.69
N LEU A 47 -25.04 2.90 -14.58
CA LEU A 47 -25.35 4.12 -13.84
C LEU A 47 -24.96 3.95 -12.36
N GLY A 48 -24.05 4.81 -11.87
CA GLY A 48 -23.52 4.75 -10.50
C GLY A 48 -22.49 3.64 -10.24
N LYS A 49 -22.16 2.78 -11.22
CA LYS A 49 -21.17 1.70 -11.06
C LYS A 49 -20.00 1.84 -12.02
N TYR A 50 -18.80 1.79 -11.45
CA TYR A 50 -17.55 2.01 -12.15
C TYR A 50 -16.57 0.87 -11.86
N SER A 51 -15.59 0.73 -12.74
CA SER A 51 -14.44 -0.16 -12.57
C SER A 51 -13.16 0.64 -12.59
N LEU A 52 -12.26 0.34 -11.67
CA LEU A 52 -10.88 0.80 -11.64
C LEU A 52 -10.01 -0.32 -12.23
N GLU A 53 -9.28 -0.01 -13.28
CA GLU A 53 -8.38 -0.95 -13.95
C GLU A 53 -6.93 -0.54 -13.68
N LEU A 54 -6.11 -1.52 -13.33
CA LEU A 54 -4.68 -1.35 -13.05
C LEU A 54 -3.89 -2.11 -14.09
N TYR A 55 -3.01 -1.41 -14.78
CA TYR A 55 -2.17 -1.96 -15.83
C TYR A 55 -0.71 -1.79 -15.46
N LEU A 56 0.06 -2.84 -15.77
CA LEU A 56 1.51 -2.83 -15.71
C LEU A 56 2.03 -3.16 -17.12
N PRO A 57 3.15 -2.55 -17.55
CA PRO A 57 3.80 -2.92 -18.79
C PRO A 57 4.26 -4.37 -18.77
N LYS A 58 4.61 -4.88 -19.95
CA LYS A 58 5.28 -6.16 -20.08
C LYS A 58 6.53 -6.20 -19.19
N ASP A 59 6.81 -7.36 -18.62
CA ASP A 59 7.92 -7.63 -17.71
C ASP A 59 7.76 -7.10 -16.27
N PHE A 60 6.59 -6.57 -15.94
CA PHE A 60 6.22 -6.24 -14.56
C PHE A 60 5.04 -7.10 -14.10
N GLY A 61 4.91 -7.26 -12.79
CA GLY A 61 3.74 -7.93 -12.19
C GLY A 61 3.49 -7.49 -10.76
N PHE A 62 2.23 -7.58 -10.34
CA PHE A 62 1.82 -7.37 -8.96
C PHE A 62 2.05 -8.64 -8.15
N GLN A 63 2.67 -8.54 -6.99
CA GLN A 63 2.90 -9.68 -6.11
C GLN A 63 1.60 -10.07 -5.39
N ILE A 64 1.26 -11.36 -5.35
CA ILE A 64 -0.01 -11.85 -4.81
C ILE A 64 -0.10 -11.65 -3.29
N GLU A 65 0.99 -11.98 -2.58
CA GLU A 65 1.03 -11.94 -1.11
C GLU A 65 1.33 -10.55 -0.55
N ALA A 66 1.64 -9.58 -1.40
CA ALA A 66 2.00 -8.26 -0.94
C ALA A 66 0.78 -7.48 -0.41
N PRO A 67 0.96 -6.61 0.60
CA PRO A 67 -0.14 -5.92 1.27
C PRO A 67 -0.61 -4.68 0.50
N HIS A 68 -1.17 -4.90 -0.70
CA HIS A 68 -1.74 -3.84 -1.52
C HIS A 68 -2.91 -3.15 -0.82
N ARG A 69 -2.94 -1.82 -0.87
CA ARG A 69 -4.03 -1.01 -0.32
C ARG A 69 -4.42 0.05 -1.33
N ILE A 70 -5.70 0.11 -1.67
CA ILE A 70 -6.27 1.18 -2.49
C ILE A 70 -7.41 1.80 -1.69
N PHE A 71 -7.45 3.12 -1.71
CA PHE A 71 -8.47 3.94 -1.10
C PHE A 71 -9.10 4.83 -2.17
N LEU A 72 -10.43 4.91 -2.14
CA LEU A 72 -11.21 5.78 -3.00
C LEU A 72 -12.02 6.74 -2.14
N SER A 73 -11.96 8.02 -2.47
CA SER A 73 -12.78 9.05 -1.85
C SER A 73 -13.41 9.94 -2.92
N GLY A 74 -14.61 10.43 -2.63
CA GLY A 74 -15.30 11.39 -3.48
C GLY A 74 -15.19 12.79 -2.89
N THR A 75 -15.06 13.79 -3.76
CA THR A 75 -15.12 15.21 -3.43
C THR A 75 -16.08 15.94 -4.38
N GLU A 76 -16.42 17.19 -4.05
CA GLU A 76 -17.29 18.05 -4.89
C GLU A 76 -18.70 17.48 -5.13
N GLY A 77 -19.26 16.76 -4.15
CA GLY A 77 -20.61 16.18 -4.22
C GLY A 77 -20.65 14.73 -4.72
N LEU A 78 -19.50 14.14 -5.05
CA LEU A 78 -19.37 12.70 -5.29
C LEU A 78 -19.20 11.96 -3.95
N LYS A 79 -19.95 10.88 -3.75
CA LYS A 79 -19.82 9.99 -2.59
C LYS A 79 -19.55 8.57 -3.07
N VAL A 80 -18.49 7.94 -2.55
CA VAL A 80 -18.24 6.50 -2.75
C VAL A 80 -19.08 5.73 -1.75
N THR A 81 -19.98 4.87 -2.23
CA THR A 81 -20.92 4.12 -1.38
C THR A 81 -20.47 2.69 -1.11
N SER A 82 -19.76 2.09 -2.05
CA SER A 82 -19.23 0.74 -1.95
C SER A 82 -17.99 0.62 -2.83
N ALA A 83 -16.96 -0.07 -2.35
CA ALA A 83 -15.76 -0.31 -3.13
C ALA A 83 -15.16 -1.66 -2.75
N ASP A 84 -15.04 -2.55 -3.74
CA ASP A 84 -14.28 -3.80 -3.61
C ASP A 84 -12.94 -3.60 -4.32
N LEU A 85 -11.93 -3.25 -3.51
CA LEU A 85 -10.62 -2.79 -3.99
C LEU A 85 -9.51 -3.82 -3.72
N LYS A 86 -9.88 -5.08 -3.48
CA LYS A 86 -8.91 -6.15 -3.30
C LYS A 86 -8.39 -6.60 -4.67
N LEU A 87 -7.07 -6.53 -4.85
CA LEU A 87 -6.44 -7.07 -6.06
C LEU A 87 -6.72 -8.58 -6.14
N THR A 88 -7.32 -8.99 -7.25
CA THR A 88 -7.57 -10.39 -7.59
C THR A 88 -7.26 -10.60 -9.06
N GLY A 89 -6.89 -11.81 -9.45
CA GLY A 89 -6.48 -12.09 -10.83
C GLY A 89 -6.00 -13.52 -10.98
N PRO A 90 -5.83 -14.01 -12.22
CA PRO A 90 -5.14 -15.27 -12.45
C PRO A 90 -3.66 -15.16 -12.09
N THR A 91 -3.09 -16.28 -11.68
CA THR A 91 -1.68 -16.42 -11.35
C THR A 91 -0.83 -16.49 -12.62
N HIS A 92 0.31 -15.81 -12.63
CA HIS A 92 1.21 -15.78 -13.77
C HIS A 92 1.81 -17.18 -14.04
N PRO A 93 1.72 -17.71 -15.28
CA PRO A 93 2.03 -19.11 -15.56
C PRO A 93 3.49 -19.50 -15.34
N LYS A 94 4.41 -18.53 -15.45
CA LYS A 94 5.86 -18.76 -15.23
C LYS A 94 6.35 -18.35 -13.84
N LYS A 95 5.55 -17.60 -13.08
CA LYS A 95 5.97 -17.01 -11.80
C LYS A 95 4.76 -16.98 -10.85
N PRO A 96 4.53 -18.04 -10.06
CA PRO A 96 3.27 -18.23 -9.33
C PRO A 96 3.03 -17.23 -8.20
N GLU A 97 4.06 -16.47 -7.81
CA GLU A 97 3.99 -15.42 -6.78
C GLU A 97 3.33 -14.12 -7.28
N TYR A 98 3.01 -14.01 -8.58
CA TYR A 98 2.54 -12.79 -9.22
C TYR A 98 1.21 -13.00 -9.94
N PHE A 99 0.39 -11.94 -10.00
CA PHE A 99 -0.76 -11.90 -10.88
C PHE A 99 -0.32 -11.76 -12.34
N GLU A 100 -0.93 -12.53 -13.24
CA GLU A 100 -0.77 -12.34 -14.70
C GLU A 100 -1.37 -11.01 -15.14
N TYR A 101 -2.57 -10.73 -14.64
CA TYR A 101 -3.24 -9.44 -14.73
C TYR A 101 -4.15 -9.26 -13.53
N VAL A 102 -4.47 -8.02 -13.19
CA VAL A 102 -5.41 -7.69 -12.12
C VAL A 102 -6.80 -7.53 -12.74
N LYS A 103 -7.80 -8.19 -12.16
CA LYS A 103 -9.20 -8.02 -12.54
C LYS A 103 -9.66 -6.60 -12.20
N PRO A 104 -10.55 -6.00 -13.01
CA PRO A 104 -11.10 -4.68 -12.72
C PRO A 104 -11.75 -4.62 -11.33
N LEU A 105 -11.38 -3.63 -10.54
CA LEU A 105 -11.87 -3.41 -9.19
C LEU A 105 -13.15 -2.58 -9.25
N THR A 106 -14.26 -3.12 -8.76
CA THR A 106 -15.56 -2.47 -8.91
C THR A 106 -15.88 -1.56 -7.72
N PHE A 107 -16.42 -0.39 -8.01
CA PHE A 107 -16.89 0.54 -6.99
C PHE A 107 -18.18 1.25 -7.43
N GLN A 108 -18.93 1.74 -6.46
CA GLN A 108 -20.20 2.43 -6.64
C GLN A 108 -20.10 3.84 -6.08
N VAL A 109 -20.72 4.77 -6.79
CA VAL A 109 -20.74 6.18 -6.44
C VAL A 109 -22.13 6.75 -6.58
N GLU A 110 -22.41 7.78 -5.78
CA GLU A 110 -23.59 8.61 -5.84
C GLU A 110 -23.18 10.07 -6.06
N GLY A 111 -23.98 10.79 -6.85
CA GLY A 111 -23.68 12.17 -7.22
C GLY A 111 -22.71 12.29 -8.40
N LYS A 112 -22.15 13.49 -8.56
CA LYS A 112 -21.15 13.85 -9.58
C LYS A 112 -20.07 14.68 -8.90
N GLY A 113 -18.86 14.66 -9.44
CA GLY A 113 -17.75 15.41 -8.85
C GLY A 113 -16.41 14.78 -9.19
N LYS A 114 -15.49 14.80 -8.23
CA LYS A 114 -14.14 14.24 -8.40
C LYS A 114 -13.94 13.00 -7.55
N LEU A 115 -13.41 11.96 -8.15
CA LEU A 115 -12.93 10.76 -7.48
C LEU A 115 -11.44 10.92 -7.23
N GLN A 116 -11.03 10.86 -5.96
CA GLN A 116 -9.64 10.75 -5.57
C GLN A 116 -9.31 9.29 -5.31
N MET A 117 -8.22 8.82 -5.90
CA MET A 117 -7.64 7.51 -5.64
C MET A 117 -6.30 7.70 -4.97
N GLU A 118 -6.10 6.99 -3.88
CA GLU A 118 -4.81 6.82 -3.24
C GLU A 118 -4.49 5.33 -3.13
N GLY A 119 -3.24 4.95 -3.40
CA GLY A 119 -2.84 3.54 -3.38
C GLY A 119 -1.42 3.35 -2.90
N LYS A 120 -1.21 2.28 -2.12
CA LYS A 120 0.09 1.66 -1.88
C LYS A 120 0.08 0.30 -2.54
N LEU A 121 0.80 0.16 -3.65
CA LEU A 121 0.86 -1.07 -4.45
C LEU A 121 2.29 -1.60 -4.49
N PHE A 122 2.45 -2.91 -4.61
CA PHE A 122 3.75 -3.56 -4.65
C PHE A 122 3.93 -4.31 -5.96
N TYR A 123 4.82 -3.84 -6.82
CA TYR A 123 5.05 -4.46 -8.11
C TYR A 123 6.52 -4.85 -8.25
N CYS A 124 6.80 -5.84 -9.09
CA CYS A 124 8.16 -6.30 -9.31
C CYS A 124 8.49 -6.26 -10.80
N ASN A 125 9.74 -5.94 -11.11
CA ASN A 125 10.31 -6.02 -12.46
C ASN A 125 10.99 -7.38 -12.62
N PHE A 126 10.51 -8.19 -13.55
CA PHE A 126 10.99 -9.55 -13.78
C PHE A 126 12.39 -9.61 -14.39
N VAL A 127 12.78 -8.60 -15.17
CA VAL A 127 14.11 -8.53 -15.81
C VAL A 127 15.16 -8.18 -14.78
N LYS A 128 14.87 -7.18 -13.94
CA LYS A 128 15.78 -6.68 -12.90
C LYS A 128 15.73 -7.52 -11.62
N ASN A 129 14.70 -8.37 -11.48
CA ASN A 129 14.45 -9.18 -10.30
C ASN A 129 14.37 -8.34 -9.00
N ILE A 130 13.72 -7.17 -9.08
CA ILE A 130 13.51 -6.25 -7.95
C ILE A 130 12.02 -6.02 -7.73
N CYS A 131 11.64 -5.83 -6.47
CA CYS A 131 10.28 -5.48 -6.03
C CYS A 131 10.27 -4.09 -5.43
N ILE A 132 9.32 -3.26 -5.85
CA ILE A 132 9.29 -1.83 -5.59
C ILE A 132 7.90 -1.46 -5.02
N PRO A 133 7.83 -0.82 -3.84
CA PRO A 133 6.61 -0.20 -3.36
C PRO A 133 6.30 1.07 -4.18
N ALA A 134 5.07 1.20 -4.65
CA ALA A 134 4.55 2.35 -5.36
C ALA A 134 3.49 3.06 -4.53
N LYS A 135 3.62 4.37 -4.38
CA LYS A 135 2.57 5.25 -3.87
C LYS A 135 1.91 5.97 -5.04
N ILE A 136 0.62 5.74 -5.22
CA ILE A 136 -0.17 6.32 -6.32
C ILE A 136 -1.16 7.31 -5.74
N SER A 137 -1.26 8.49 -6.36
CA SER A 137 -2.35 9.44 -6.13
C SER A 137 -2.86 9.95 -7.48
N LYS A 138 -4.16 9.79 -7.74
CA LYS A 138 -4.81 10.19 -8.99
C LYS A 138 -6.18 10.77 -8.72
N SER A 139 -6.56 11.76 -9.51
CA SER A 139 -7.89 12.37 -9.49
C SER A 139 -8.58 12.12 -10.83
N PHE A 140 -9.85 11.72 -10.78
CA PHE A 140 -10.70 11.49 -11.96
C PHE A 140 -11.97 12.32 -11.84
N VAL A 141 -12.50 12.81 -12.96
CA VAL A 141 -13.81 13.48 -13.00
C VAL A 141 -14.87 12.44 -13.37
N ILE A 142 -15.94 12.35 -12.58
CA ILE A 142 -17.00 11.33 -12.67
C ILE A 142 -18.37 11.98 -12.89
#